data_AF-A0A1V6EYT6-F1
#
_entry.id   AF-A0A1V6EYT6-F1
#
_cell.length_a   1.000
_cell.length_b   1.000
_cell.length_c   1.000
_cell.angle_alpha   90.00
_cell.angle_beta   90.00
_cell.angle_gamma   90.00
#
_symmetry.space_group_name_H-M   'P 1'
#
loop_
_entity.id
_entity.type
_entity.pdbx_description
1 polymer ?
#
loop_
_entity_poly.entity_id
_entity_poly.type
_entity_poly.pdbx_seq_one_letter_code
_entity_poly.pdbx_strand_id
1 'polypeptide(L)'
;MSDGFREYPFHISVVYTAPVQCGPANLLHPASTGYKATMWGFPYDDLEGWRGPYPPEVFASQFEKVAKGFHAGLTELEAAAEKAPPERRADAVSDLRLARAAALYFQSTANQARFILARNALADPARSKEEHGALRTEIKRLLESEIDLARRLFALAREDSRIGFEPSCQYFYLPLDLVEKVVNCRWLLNHFQNRNENGDPGEH
;
A
#
# COMPACT_ATOMS: atom_id res chain seq x y z
N MET A 1 -15.12 -3.70 18.73
CA MET A 1 -14.43 -3.43 17.45
C MET A 1 -13.41 -2.33 17.71
N SER A 2 -12.16 -2.48 17.25
CA SER A 2 -11.12 -1.46 17.40
C SER A 2 -11.53 -0.14 16.74
N ASP A 3 -11.22 1.00 17.36
CA ASP A 3 -11.51 2.33 16.79
C ASP A 3 -10.85 2.51 15.42
N GLY A 4 -9.62 2.03 15.24
CA GLY A 4 -8.94 2.06 13.94
C GLY A 4 -9.67 1.26 12.87
N PHE A 5 -10.20 0.08 13.21
CA PHE A 5 -10.87 -0.78 12.24
C PHE A 5 -12.31 -0.32 11.92
N ARG A 6 -12.92 0.53 12.76
CA ARG A 6 -14.20 1.20 12.44
C ARG A 6 -14.09 2.14 11.25
N GLU A 7 -12.88 2.61 10.93
CA GLU A 7 -12.62 3.46 9.77
C GLU A 7 -12.48 2.65 8.46
N TYR A 8 -12.46 1.31 8.52
CA TYR A 8 -12.30 0.49 7.33
C TYR A 8 -13.45 0.75 6.34
N PRO A 9 -13.16 1.19 5.09
CA PRO A 9 -14.20 1.53 4.11
C PRO A 9 -14.80 0.25 3.51
N PHE A 10 -15.67 -0.41 4.29
CA PHE A 10 -16.19 -1.71 3.92
C PHE A 10 -17.15 -1.63 2.72
N HIS A 11 -16.73 -2.25 1.61
CA HIS A 11 -17.57 -2.51 0.45
C HIS A 11 -17.06 -3.76 -0.27
N ILE A 12 -17.94 -4.48 -0.99
CA ILE A 12 -17.57 -5.73 -1.67
C ILE A 12 -16.41 -5.53 -2.66
N SER A 13 -16.40 -4.42 -3.40
CA SER A 13 -15.27 -4.05 -4.26
C SER A 13 -13.98 -3.91 -3.44
N VAL A 14 -14.00 -3.17 -2.33
CA VAL A 14 -12.80 -2.96 -1.50
C VAL A 14 -12.22 -4.29 -1.01
N VAL A 15 -13.07 -5.25 -0.66
CA VAL A 15 -12.62 -6.57 -0.19
C VAL A 15 -11.96 -7.39 -1.29
N TYR A 16 -12.46 -7.33 -2.52
CA TYR A 16 -12.05 -8.24 -3.60
C TYR A 16 -11.08 -7.63 -4.61
N THR A 17 -11.12 -6.32 -4.83
CA THR A 17 -10.40 -5.68 -5.94
C THR A 17 -9.32 -4.71 -5.48
N ALA A 18 -9.39 -4.21 -4.25
CA ALA A 18 -8.36 -3.32 -3.70
C ALA A 18 -7.09 -4.10 -3.34
N PRO A 19 -5.91 -3.44 -3.28
CA PRO A 19 -4.66 -4.08 -2.90
C PRO A 19 -4.58 -4.46 -1.42
N VAL A 20 -5.68 -4.42 -0.66
CA VAL A 20 -5.68 -4.67 0.79
C VAL A 20 -5.21 -6.09 1.16
N GLN A 21 -5.33 -7.07 0.26
CA GLN A 21 -4.91 -8.45 0.50
C GLN A 21 -3.46 -8.75 0.11
N CYS A 22 -2.90 -8.02 -0.87
CA CYS A 22 -1.51 -8.18 -1.33
C CYS A 22 -0.57 -7.06 -0.82
N GLY A 23 -1.13 -5.97 -0.31
CA GLY A 23 -0.40 -4.85 0.29
C GLY A 23 0.68 -4.29 -0.65
N PRO A 24 1.91 -4.08 -0.15
CA PRO A 24 3.04 -3.60 -0.94
C PRO A 24 3.38 -4.46 -2.17
N ALA A 25 3.00 -5.74 -2.22
CA ALA A 25 3.34 -6.59 -3.36
C ALA A 25 2.65 -6.16 -4.68
N ASN A 26 1.57 -5.37 -4.63
CA ASN A 26 1.00 -4.78 -5.83
C ASN A 26 1.95 -3.72 -6.42
N LEU A 27 2.34 -3.86 -7.69
CA LEU A 27 3.28 -2.95 -8.34
C LEU A 27 2.65 -1.59 -8.67
N LEU A 28 3.50 -0.57 -8.77
CA LEU A 28 3.10 0.77 -9.20
C LEU A 28 3.52 1.00 -10.65
N HIS A 29 2.71 1.79 -11.37
CA HIS A 29 2.90 2.05 -12.79
C HIS A 29 3.07 3.55 -13.09
N PRO A 30 4.00 3.93 -14.00
CA PRO A 30 4.32 5.33 -14.28
C PRO A 30 3.19 6.08 -15.02
N ALA A 31 2.32 5.33 -15.70
CA ALA A 31 1.11 5.80 -16.38
C ALA A 31 -0.05 4.84 -16.09
N SER A 32 -1.27 5.26 -16.42
CA SER A 32 -2.46 4.41 -16.31
C SER A 32 -2.30 3.14 -17.14
N THR A 33 -2.48 1.96 -16.54
CA THR A 33 -2.36 0.69 -17.29
C THR A 33 -3.57 0.39 -18.16
N GLY A 34 -4.73 0.93 -17.80
CA GLY A 34 -6.02 0.57 -18.41
C GLY A 34 -6.53 -0.83 -18.03
N TYR A 35 -5.77 -1.60 -17.23
CA TYR A 35 -6.21 -2.90 -16.75
C TYR A 35 -7.26 -2.76 -15.65
N LYS A 36 -8.12 -3.78 -15.55
CA LYS A 36 -9.19 -3.86 -14.56
C LYS A 36 -8.81 -4.78 -13.42
N ALA A 37 -9.09 -4.34 -12.21
CA ALA A 37 -8.87 -5.15 -11.03
C ALA A 37 -9.73 -6.41 -11.10
N THR A 38 -9.16 -7.54 -10.72
CA THR A 38 -9.88 -8.82 -10.66
C THR A 38 -10.16 -9.21 -9.21
N MET A 39 -11.19 -10.03 -9.00
CA MET A 39 -11.67 -10.44 -7.67
C MET A 39 -10.63 -11.18 -6.82
N TRP A 40 -9.53 -11.65 -7.40
CA TRP A 40 -8.62 -12.63 -6.79
C TRP A 40 -7.16 -12.15 -6.79
N GLY A 41 -6.92 -10.91 -6.37
CA GLY A 41 -5.57 -10.48 -6.02
C GLY A 41 -4.74 -9.90 -7.16
N PHE A 42 -5.36 -9.41 -8.24
CA PHE A 42 -4.70 -8.56 -9.23
C PHE A 42 -5.35 -7.17 -9.29
N PRO A 43 -4.96 -6.22 -8.41
CA PRO A 43 -5.54 -4.87 -8.35
C PRO A 43 -5.08 -3.95 -9.49
N TYR A 44 -3.86 -4.14 -10.01
CA TYR A 44 -3.18 -3.23 -10.94
C TYR A 44 -3.11 -1.79 -10.39
N ASP A 45 -3.60 -0.80 -11.13
CA ASP A 45 -3.75 0.59 -10.70
C ASP A 45 -5.20 1.10 -10.89
N ASP A 46 -6.17 0.19 -10.87
CA ASP A 46 -7.60 0.45 -11.12
C ASP A 46 -8.32 0.99 -9.88
N LEU A 47 -7.90 2.16 -9.37
CA LEU A 47 -8.49 2.79 -8.18
C LEU A 47 -10.02 2.92 -8.25
N GLU A 48 -10.57 3.14 -9.44
CA GLU A 48 -12.00 3.17 -9.71
C GLU A 48 -12.68 1.83 -9.42
N GLY A 49 -12.03 0.72 -9.76
CA GLY A 49 -12.48 -0.63 -9.44
C GLY A 49 -12.32 -0.99 -7.96
N TRP A 50 -11.37 -0.37 -7.25
CA TRP A 50 -11.09 -0.65 -5.83
C TRP A 50 -12.10 -0.01 -4.89
N ARG A 51 -12.32 1.30 -5.08
CA ARG A 51 -12.91 2.20 -4.07
C ARG A 51 -14.41 2.00 -3.84
N GLY A 52 -15.08 1.15 -4.62
CA GLY A 52 -16.52 0.99 -4.55
C GLY A 52 -17.25 2.34 -4.69
N PRO A 53 -18.20 2.68 -3.80
CA PRO A 53 -18.96 3.93 -3.88
C PRO A 53 -18.17 5.14 -3.37
N TYR A 54 -17.01 4.96 -2.73
CA TYR A 54 -16.33 6.04 -2.02
C TYR A 54 -15.57 6.95 -2.99
N PRO A 55 -15.62 8.29 -2.83
CA PRO A 55 -14.71 9.18 -3.55
C PRO A 55 -13.24 8.78 -3.32
N PRO A 56 -12.35 8.92 -4.31
CA PRO A 56 -10.99 8.39 -4.20
C PRO A 56 -10.18 9.01 -3.06
N GLU A 57 -10.35 10.31 -2.78
CA GLU A 57 -9.71 10.97 -1.64
C GLU A 57 -10.24 10.48 -0.28
N VAL A 58 -11.54 10.17 -0.22
CA VAL A 58 -12.16 9.58 0.98
C VAL A 58 -11.65 8.16 1.19
N PHE A 59 -11.57 7.36 0.13
CA PHE A 59 -11.01 6.01 0.18
C PHE A 59 -9.58 6.01 0.73
N ALA A 60 -8.70 6.85 0.16
CA ALA A 60 -7.32 6.96 0.62
C ALA A 60 -7.25 7.40 2.10
N SER A 61 -7.98 8.45 2.47
CA SER A 61 -7.98 8.94 3.86
C SER A 61 -8.57 7.96 4.87
N GLN A 62 -9.55 7.15 4.51
CA GLN A 62 -10.05 6.08 5.39
C GLN A 62 -8.96 5.04 5.67
N PHE A 63 -8.20 4.60 4.66
CA PHE A 63 -7.08 3.69 4.90
C PHE A 63 -5.94 4.32 5.70
N GLU A 64 -5.68 5.63 5.55
CA GLU A 64 -4.73 6.36 6.41
C GLU A 64 -5.16 6.33 7.88
N LYS A 65 -6.46 6.49 8.15
CA LYS A 65 -7.00 6.40 9.52
C LYS A 65 -6.92 4.98 10.07
N VAL A 66 -7.22 3.96 9.26
CA VAL A 66 -7.07 2.55 9.66
C VAL A 66 -5.61 2.26 10.00
N ALA A 67 -4.67 2.63 9.13
CA ALA A 67 -3.24 2.45 9.35
C ALA A 67 -2.77 3.15 10.63
N LYS A 68 -3.18 4.41 10.85
CA LYS A 68 -2.91 5.16 12.07
C LYS A 68 -3.44 4.46 13.33
N GLY A 69 -4.67 3.96 13.28
CA GLY A 69 -5.29 3.25 14.40
C GLY A 69 -4.58 1.93 14.72
N PHE A 70 -4.15 1.19 13.69
CA PHE A 70 -3.34 -0.02 13.87
C PHE A 70 -1.96 0.31 14.45
N HIS A 71 -1.28 1.34 13.94
CA HIS A 71 0.01 1.77 14.50
C HIS A 71 -0.08 2.15 15.98
N ALA A 72 -1.15 2.83 16.40
CA ALA A 72 -1.38 3.11 17.81
C ALA A 72 -1.59 1.81 18.63
N GLY A 73 -2.38 0.87 18.11
CA GLY A 73 -2.62 -0.43 18.76
C GLY A 73 -1.40 -1.34 18.83
N LEU A 74 -0.44 -1.21 17.90
CA LEU A 74 0.80 -2.00 17.90
C LEU A 74 1.66 -1.75 19.13
N THR A 75 1.72 -0.51 19.61
CA THR A 75 2.46 -0.16 20.84
C THR A 75 1.90 -0.91 22.05
N GLU A 76 0.58 -0.97 22.18
CA GLU A 76 -0.08 -1.69 23.27
C GLU A 76 0.12 -3.21 23.15
N LEU A 77 0.05 -3.73 21.92
CA LEU A 77 0.24 -5.16 21.66
C LEU A 77 1.69 -5.60 21.90
N GLU A 78 2.67 -4.74 21.62
CA GLU A 78 4.07 -4.96 21.94
C GLU A 78 4.30 -5.02 23.46
N ALA A 79 3.78 -4.05 24.20
CA ALA A 79 3.84 -4.06 25.66
C ALA A 79 3.11 -5.29 26.27
N ALA A 80 2.02 -5.73 25.67
CA ALA A 80 1.31 -6.94 26.08
C ALA A 80 2.13 -8.21 25.79
N ALA A 81 2.78 -8.30 24.64
CA ALA A 81 3.64 -9.43 24.27
C ALA A 81 4.86 -9.57 25.19
N GLU A 82 5.47 -8.46 25.62
CA GLU A 82 6.57 -8.46 26.58
C GLU A 82 6.13 -9.00 27.96
N LYS A 83 4.94 -8.59 28.41
CA LYS A 83 4.35 -9.00 29.70
C LYS A 83 3.66 -10.36 29.66
N ALA A 84 3.53 -10.98 28.49
CA ALA A 84 2.90 -12.28 28.35
C ALA A 84 3.65 -13.34 29.19
N PRO A 85 2.92 -14.22 29.89
CA PRO A 85 3.56 -15.28 30.66
C PRO A 85 4.31 -16.24 29.72
N PRO A 86 5.35 -16.95 30.19
CA PRO A 86 6.24 -17.74 29.34
C PRO A 86 5.52 -18.69 28.38
N GLU A 87 4.45 -19.33 28.85
CA GLU A 87 3.63 -20.27 28.08
C GLU A 87 2.77 -19.62 26.98
N ARG A 88 2.55 -18.29 27.01
CA ARG A 88 1.79 -17.53 25.99
C ARG A 88 2.66 -16.58 25.17
N ARG A 89 3.93 -16.41 25.52
CA ARG A 89 4.81 -15.43 24.87
C ARG A 89 4.97 -15.69 23.37
N ALA A 90 5.06 -16.96 22.95
CA ALA A 90 5.16 -17.31 21.54
C ALA A 90 3.90 -16.91 20.74
N ASP A 91 2.72 -17.20 21.28
CA ASP A 91 1.43 -16.81 20.68
C ASP A 91 1.32 -15.29 20.58
N ALA A 92 1.63 -14.56 21.65
CA ALA A 92 1.55 -13.10 21.68
C ALA A 92 2.51 -12.43 20.66
N VAL A 93 3.73 -12.96 20.51
CA VAL A 93 4.69 -12.49 19.49
C VAL A 93 4.20 -12.82 18.07
N SER A 94 3.58 -13.98 17.88
CA SER A 94 2.94 -14.35 16.61
C SER A 94 1.81 -13.37 16.25
N ASP A 95 0.91 -13.06 17.18
CA ASP A 95 -0.19 -12.12 16.96
C ASP A 95 0.32 -10.70 16.66
N LEU A 96 1.36 -10.26 17.39
CA LEU A 96 2.04 -8.98 17.11
C LEU A 96 2.61 -8.94 15.69
N ARG A 97 3.20 -10.04 15.21
CA ARG A 97 3.74 -10.12 13.84
C ARG A 97 2.64 -9.95 12.79
N LEU A 98 1.50 -10.64 12.96
CA LEU A 98 0.36 -10.52 12.04
C LEU A 98 -0.27 -9.12 12.09
N ALA A 99 -0.41 -8.54 13.28
CA ALA A 99 -0.90 -7.17 13.42
C ALA A 99 0.03 -6.15 12.75
N ARG A 100 1.35 -6.35 12.84
CA ARG A 100 2.35 -5.53 12.13
C ARG A 100 2.15 -5.63 10.62
N ALA A 101 1.99 -6.83 10.09
CA ALA A 101 1.74 -7.03 8.65
C ALA A 101 0.45 -6.34 8.19
N ALA A 102 -0.64 -6.47 8.95
CA ALA A 102 -1.92 -5.81 8.64
C ALA A 102 -1.78 -4.27 8.59
N ALA A 103 -1.06 -3.68 9.55
CA ALA A 103 -0.80 -2.23 9.55
C ALA A 103 -0.07 -1.78 8.27
N LEU A 104 0.92 -2.56 7.80
CA LEU A 104 1.65 -2.28 6.56
C LEU A 104 0.75 -2.39 5.32
N TYR A 105 -0.17 -3.36 5.29
CA TYR A 105 -1.13 -3.51 4.19
C TYR A 105 -2.06 -2.29 4.08
N PHE A 106 -2.58 -1.82 5.23
CA PHE A 106 -3.46 -0.65 5.24
C PHE A 106 -2.72 0.62 4.83
N GLN A 107 -1.51 0.84 5.33
CA GLN A 107 -0.69 1.98 4.92
C GLN A 107 -0.35 1.91 3.43
N SER A 108 -0.02 0.74 2.90
CA SER A 108 0.29 0.58 1.48
C SER A 108 -0.95 0.81 0.60
N THR A 109 -2.13 0.35 1.02
CA THR A 109 -3.38 0.61 0.29
C THR A 109 -3.65 2.12 0.18
N ALA A 110 -3.45 2.87 1.27
CA ALA A 110 -3.52 4.33 1.26
C ALA A 110 -2.48 4.95 0.31
N ASN A 111 -1.22 4.53 0.42
CA ASN A 111 -0.13 5.04 -0.41
C ASN A 111 -0.40 4.82 -1.90
N GLN A 112 -0.86 3.64 -2.28
CA GLN A 112 -1.16 3.30 -3.67
C GLN A 112 -2.32 4.14 -4.22
N ALA A 113 -3.37 4.36 -3.45
CA ALA A 113 -4.46 5.25 -3.84
C ALA A 113 -3.98 6.69 -4.04
N ARG A 114 -3.19 7.23 -3.09
CA ARG A 114 -2.59 8.58 -3.21
C ARG A 114 -1.63 8.68 -4.40
N PHE A 115 -0.86 7.63 -4.67
CA PHE A 115 0.08 7.59 -5.78
C PHE A 115 -0.68 7.66 -7.12
N ILE A 116 -1.75 6.89 -7.28
CA ILE A 116 -2.57 6.90 -8.49
C ILE A 116 -3.20 8.29 -8.71
N LEU A 117 -3.72 8.90 -7.65
CA LEU A 117 -4.27 10.26 -7.71
C LEU A 117 -3.21 11.28 -8.13
N ALA A 118 -2.04 11.27 -7.46
CA ALA A 118 -0.96 12.20 -7.75
C ALA A 118 -0.38 12.01 -9.16
N ARG A 119 -0.19 10.75 -9.59
CA ARG A 119 0.28 10.40 -10.94
C ARG A 119 -0.69 10.85 -12.01
N ASN A 120 -1.99 10.57 -11.85
CA ASN A 120 -3.00 10.96 -12.83
C ASN A 120 -3.13 12.48 -12.89
N ALA A 121 -3.05 13.17 -11.75
CA ALA A 121 -3.01 14.63 -11.69
C ALA A 121 -1.77 15.20 -12.37
N LEU A 122 -0.60 14.57 -12.22
CA LEU A 122 0.66 15.03 -12.84
C LEU A 122 0.62 14.92 -14.38
N ALA A 123 -0.16 13.99 -14.92
CA ALA A 123 -0.35 13.83 -16.36
C ALA A 123 -1.24 14.92 -16.98
N ASP A 124 -1.91 15.74 -16.19
CA ASP A 124 -2.78 16.82 -16.66
C ASP A 124 -1.94 18.05 -17.10
N PRO A 125 -1.95 18.41 -18.40
CA PRO A 125 -1.20 19.55 -18.92
C PRO A 125 -1.79 20.91 -18.49
N ALA A 126 -3.03 20.95 -17.98
CA ALA A 126 -3.67 22.18 -17.54
C ALA A 126 -3.15 22.70 -16.20
N ARG A 127 -2.38 21.88 -15.47
CA ARG A 127 -1.83 22.26 -14.16
C ARG A 127 -0.62 23.17 -14.26
N SER A 128 -0.46 24.01 -13.25
CA SER A 128 0.68 24.91 -13.10
C SER A 128 1.99 24.15 -12.81
N LYS A 129 3.13 24.83 -13.02
CA LYS A 129 4.45 24.27 -12.71
C LYS A 129 4.61 24.00 -11.21
N GLU A 130 4.04 24.87 -10.38
CA GLU A 130 4.02 24.75 -8.93
C GLU A 130 3.25 23.50 -8.49
N GLU A 131 2.07 23.25 -9.07
CA GLU A 131 1.30 22.03 -8.83
C GLU A 131 2.06 20.79 -9.29
N HIS A 132 2.69 20.81 -10.46
CA HIS A 132 3.54 19.71 -10.93
C HIS A 132 4.69 19.42 -9.95
N GLY A 133 5.34 20.47 -9.41
CA GLY A 133 6.40 20.32 -8.41
C GLY A 133 5.90 19.68 -7.11
N ALA A 134 4.73 20.09 -6.62
CA ALA A 134 4.11 19.52 -5.43
C ALA A 134 3.73 18.03 -5.65
N LEU A 135 3.11 17.71 -6.79
CA LEU A 135 2.72 16.34 -7.15
C LEU A 135 3.93 15.40 -7.22
N ARG A 136 5.05 15.86 -7.79
CA ARG A 136 6.29 15.06 -7.85
C ARG A 136 6.92 14.84 -6.47
N THR A 137 6.85 15.85 -5.61
CA THR A 137 7.30 15.73 -4.21
C THR A 137 6.47 14.68 -3.48
N GLU A 138 5.16 14.69 -3.68
CA GLU A 138 4.24 13.70 -3.10
C GLU A 138 4.49 12.29 -3.65
N ILE A 139 4.64 12.14 -4.97
CA ILE A 139 5.00 10.87 -5.60
C ILE A 139 6.31 10.32 -5.02
N LYS A 140 7.33 11.15 -4.88
CA LYS A 140 8.60 10.75 -4.27
C LYS A 140 8.40 10.23 -2.84
N ARG A 141 7.68 10.99 -2.01
CA ARG A 141 7.38 10.62 -0.62
C ARG A 141 6.64 9.27 -0.54
N LEU A 142 5.66 9.05 -1.41
CA LEU A 142 4.89 7.81 -1.48
C LEU A 142 5.75 6.62 -1.91
N LEU A 143 6.61 6.80 -2.92
CA LEU A 143 7.53 5.74 -3.38
C LEU A 143 8.56 5.37 -2.31
N GLU A 144 9.12 6.35 -1.59
CA GLU A 144 10.03 6.12 -0.47
C GLU A 144 9.31 5.39 0.69
N SER A 145 8.07 5.77 0.97
CA SER A 145 7.22 5.07 1.95
C SER A 145 6.97 3.62 1.53
N GLU A 146 6.60 3.34 0.28
CA GLU A 146 6.38 1.99 -0.22
C GLU A 146 7.65 1.12 -0.16
N ILE A 147 8.83 1.69 -0.38
CA ILE A 147 10.11 0.98 -0.21
C ILE A 147 10.29 0.55 1.25
N ASP A 148 10.01 1.44 2.23
CA ASP A 148 10.09 1.09 3.65
C ASP A 148 9.11 -0.03 4.01
N LEU A 149 7.84 0.10 3.59
CA LEU A 149 6.80 -0.88 3.89
C LEU A 149 7.13 -2.25 3.29
N ALA A 150 7.58 -2.31 2.03
CA ALA A 150 7.96 -3.55 1.38
C ALA A 150 9.13 -4.25 2.09
N ARG A 151 10.15 -3.49 2.54
CA ARG A 151 11.29 -4.05 3.29
C ARG A 151 10.89 -4.60 4.65
N ARG A 152 10.03 -3.88 5.37
CA ARG A 152 9.53 -4.33 6.68
C ARG A 152 8.65 -5.56 6.54
N LEU A 153 7.76 -5.57 5.54
CA LEU A 153 6.91 -6.72 5.28
C LEU A 153 7.71 -7.94 4.81
N PHE A 154 8.79 -7.74 4.05
CA PHE A 154 9.70 -8.82 3.65
C PHE A 154 10.28 -9.53 4.87
N ALA A 155 10.75 -8.79 5.88
CA ALA A 155 11.26 -9.39 7.10
C ALA A 155 10.18 -10.24 7.80
N LEU A 156 8.95 -9.71 7.93
CA LEU A 156 7.84 -10.42 8.56
C LEU A 156 7.45 -11.69 7.77
N ALA A 157 7.34 -11.60 6.44
CA ALA A 157 6.98 -12.73 5.58
C ALA A 157 8.05 -13.83 5.54
N ARG A 158 9.32 -13.48 5.80
CA ARG A 158 10.41 -14.45 5.97
C ARG A 158 10.34 -15.20 7.30
N GLU A 159 9.74 -14.60 8.32
CA GLU A 159 9.54 -15.22 9.64
C GLU A 159 8.24 -16.04 9.73
N ASP A 160 7.24 -15.74 8.88
CA ASP A 160 5.90 -16.29 9.00
C ASP A 160 5.23 -16.48 7.64
N SER A 161 5.11 -17.75 7.22
CA SER A 161 4.58 -18.11 5.90
C SER A 161 3.08 -17.86 5.75
N ARG A 162 2.36 -17.49 6.81
CA ARG A 162 0.95 -17.07 6.70
C ARG A 162 0.82 -15.71 6.01
N ILE A 163 1.87 -14.90 6.07
CA ILE A 163 1.90 -13.58 5.44
C ILE A 163 2.10 -13.76 3.93
N GLY A 164 1.10 -13.36 3.15
CA GLY A 164 1.04 -13.55 1.70
C GLY A 164 0.28 -14.82 1.28
N PHE A 165 -0.02 -15.72 2.22
CA PHE A 165 -0.83 -16.91 1.97
C PHE A 165 -2.33 -16.60 2.00
N GLU A 166 -3.09 -17.11 1.03
CA GLU A 166 -4.54 -17.10 1.01
C GLU A 166 -5.06 -18.52 0.65
N PRO A 167 -6.02 -19.10 1.42
CA PRO A 167 -6.42 -20.49 1.25
C PRO A 167 -6.95 -20.92 -0.13
N SER A 168 -7.53 -20.00 -0.90
CA SER A 168 -8.15 -20.27 -2.20
C SER A 168 -7.16 -20.13 -3.36
N CYS A 169 -6.17 -19.24 -3.24
CA CYS A 169 -5.18 -18.90 -4.26
C CYS A 169 -3.75 -19.36 -3.92
N GLN A 170 -3.57 -20.08 -2.80
CA GLN A 170 -2.28 -20.41 -2.19
C GLN A 170 -1.51 -19.16 -1.75
N TYR A 171 -0.84 -18.45 -2.66
CA TYR A 171 -0.10 -17.24 -2.34
C TYR A 171 -0.53 -16.10 -3.26
N PHE A 172 -1.00 -15.00 -2.68
CA PHE A 172 -1.14 -13.74 -3.43
C PHE A 172 0.21 -13.17 -3.81
N TYR A 173 1.21 -13.39 -2.96
CA TYR A 173 2.59 -13.03 -3.23
C TYR A 173 3.55 -13.88 -2.37
N LEU A 174 4.79 -13.95 -2.82
CA LEU A 174 5.95 -14.51 -2.14
C LEU A 174 6.86 -13.38 -1.66
N PRO A 175 7.78 -13.63 -0.71
CA PRO A 175 8.73 -12.61 -0.28
C PRO A 175 9.54 -11.97 -1.42
N LEU A 176 9.76 -12.68 -2.53
CA LEU A 176 10.48 -12.13 -3.68
C LEU A 176 9.72 -10.99 -4.38
N ASP A 177 8.39 -11.02 -4.40
CA ASP A 177 7.56 -9.95 -5.00
C ASP A 177 7.70 -8.62 -4.22
N LEU A 178 8.00 -8.70 -2.92
CA LEU A 178 8.32 -7.51 -2.12
C LEU A 178 9.69 -6.92 -2.47
N VAL A 179 10.64 -7.75 -2.91
CA VAL A 179 11.92 -7.27 -3.46
C VAL A 179 11.68 -6.61 -4.82
N GLU A 180 10.82 -7.20 -5.66
CA GLU A 180 10.41 -6.60 -6.94
C GLU A 180 9.77 -5.22 -6.70
N LYS A 181 8.88 -5.08 -5.72
CA LYS A 181 8.31 -3.79 -5.34
C LYS A 181 9.38 -2.73 -5.05
N VAL A 182 10.44 -3.09 -4.32
CA VAL A 182 11.54 -2.14 -4.03
C VAL A 182 12.27 -1.73 -5.32
N VAL A 183 12.51 -2.66 -6.23
CA VAL A 183 13.11 -2.36 -7.54
C VAL A 183 12.18 -1.47 -8.37
N ASN A 184 10.88 -1.78 -8.42
CA ASN A 184 9.84 -1.01 -9.08
C ASN A 184 9.80 0.43 -8.57
N CYS A 185 9.74 0.65 -7.25
CA CYS A 185 9.72 1.99 -6.67
C CYS A 185 11.01 2.77 -6.94
N ARG A 186 12.19 2.13 -6.90
CA ARG A 186 13.46 2.79 -7.24
C ARG A 186 13.52 3.20 -8.72
N TRP A 187 13.03 2.34 -9.60
CA TRP A 187 12.92 2.68 -11.02
C TRP A 187 11.97 3.86 -11.23
N LEU A 188 10.81 3.88 -10.56
CA LEU A 188 9.85 4.99 -10.63
C LEU A 188 10.42 6.30 -10.07
N LEU A 189 11.20 6.26 -8.99
CA LEU A 189 11.87 7.43 -8.45
C LEU A 189 12.77 8.08 -9.52
N ASN A 190 13.57 7.29 -10.21
CA ASN A 190 14.41 7.77 -11.31
C ASN A 190 13.57 8.26 -12.49
N HIS A 191 12.50 7.56 -12.84
CA HIS A 191 11.58 7.94 -13.93
C HIS A 191 10.99 9.35 -13.70
N PHE A 192 10.49 9.64 -12.49
CA PHE A 192 9.87 10.93 -12.19
C PHE A 192 10.88 12.05 -11.94
N GLN A 193 12.14 11.72 -11.59
CA GLN A 193 13.25 12.68 -11.50
C GLN A 193 13.76 13.11 -12.90
N ASN A 194 14.03 12.16 -13.80
CA ASN A 194 14.58 12.48 -15.13
C ASN A 194 13.60 13.30 -15.99
N ARG A 195 12.28 13.14 -15.79
CA ARG A 195 11.26 13.98 -16.44
C ARG A 195 11.19 15.41 -15.89
N ASN A 196 11.87 15.74 -14.79
CA ASN A 196 12.04 17.13 -14.35
C ASN A 196 13.17 17.84 -15.09
N GLU A 197 14.27 17.12 -15.34
CA GLU A 197 15.49 17.72 -15.89
C GLU A 197 15.40 17.94 -17.39
N ASN A 198 14.71 17.03 -18.11
CA ASN A 198 14.66 17.08 -19.58
C ASN A 198 13.51 17.91 -20.16
N GLY A 199 12.60 18.43 -19.34
CA GLY A 199 11.52 19.35 -19.75
C GLY A 199 11.01 19.16 -21.19
N ASP A 200 10.60 17.96 -21.58
CA ASP A 200 10.32 17.68 -22.99
C ASP A 200 8.80 17.73 -23.30
N PRO A 201 8.40 18.32 -24.45
CA PRO A 201 7.01 18.48 -24.86
C PRO A 201 6.38 17.11 -25.14
N GLY A 202 5.08 17.01 -24.91
CA GLY A 202 4.35 15.79 -25.22
C GLY A 202 4.34 15.51 -26.73
N GLU A 203 4.69 14.28 -27.11
CA GLU A 203 4.38 13.58 -28.36
C GLU A 203 4.55 12.07 -28.07
N HIS A 204 3.72 11.10 -28.47
CA HIS A 204 2.44 11.03 -29.18
C HIS A 204 1.73 9.75 -28.70
#